data_AF-A0A090TA04-F1
#
_entry.id   AF-A0A090TA04-F1
#
_cell.length_a   1.000
_cell.length_b   1.000
_cell.length_c   1.000
_cell.angle_alpha   90.00
_cell.angle_beta   90.00
_cell.angle_gamma   90.00
#
_symmetry.space_group_name_H-M   'P 1'
#
loop_
_entity.id
_entity.type
_entity.pdbx_description
1 polymer ?
#
loop_
_entity_poly.entity_id
_entity_poly.type
_entity_poly.pdbx_seq_one_letter_code
_entity_poly.pdbx_strand_id
1 'polypeptide(L)'
;MTPKERLASVKEGASREEVQEEMHRARVEKVLVVNDEFQLTGMITAKDFHKAERKPNACKDAQGRLRVGAAVGAGAGNEERVKALVEAGVDVLLIDSSHGHSEGVLNRIRETRAAYPDLDIIGGNVATAAGAKALIEAGVSAVKVGIGPGSICTTRIVTGVGVPQITAISDAAAAAEEYGIPVIADGGIRFSGDICKAIVAGASCVMVGSMFAGTEEAPGEVILYQGRSYKAYRGMGSLGAMSQGSSDRYFQSDNAADKLVPEGIEGRIAYKGRLKEIVHQQMGGLRSSMGLTGSATIEDMRTKAEFVRISGAGLNESHVHDVQITKEAPNYRLG
;
A
#
# COMPACT_ATOMS: atom_id res chain seq x y z
N MET A 1 28.46 -29.57 -18.38
CA MET A 1 26.98 -29.41 -18.41
C MET A 1 26.33 -30.74 -18.04
N THR A 2 25.13 -30.74 -17.45
CA THR A 2 24.40 -31.96 -17.09
C THR A 2 23.74 -32.59 -18.33
N PRO A 3 23.98 -33.89 -18.63
CA PRO A 3 23.35 -34.58 -19.76
C PRO A 3 21.83 -34.66 -19.65
N LYS A 4 21.13 -34.74 -20.79
CA LYS A 4 19.65 -34.78 -20.86
C LYS A 4 19.05 -35.89 -20.00
N GLU A 5 19.67 -37.06 -19.97
CA GLU A 5 19.18 -38.23 -19.21
C GLU A 5 19.30 -38.04 -17.69
N ARG A 6 20.08 -37.03 -17.24
CA ARG A 6 20.32 -36.71 -15.83
C ARG A 6 19.59 -35.45 -15.38
N LEU A 7 18.76 -34.85 -16.22
CA LEU A 7 17.93 -33.70 -15.85
C LEU A 7 16.68 -34.19 -15.10
N ALA A 8 16.49 -33.70 -13.88
CA ALA A 8 15.22 -33.85 -13.18
C ALA A 8 14.16 -32.98 -13.86
N SER A 9 13.08 -33.60 -14.31
CA SER A 9 12.01 -32.90 -15.01
C SER A 9 10.64 -33.52 -14.72
N VAL A 10 9.61 -32.68 -14.79
CA VAL A 10 8.21 -33.08 -14.72
C VAL A 10 7.45 -32.53 -15.92
N LYS A 11 6.26 -33.09 -16.17
CA LYS A 11 5.35 -32.60 -17.20
C LYS A 11 4.59 -31.36 -16.74
N GLU A 12 4.09 -30.60 -17.70
CA GLU A 12 3.14 -29.52 -17.42
C GLU A 12 1.93 -30.03 -16.65
N GLY A 13 1.45 -29.24 -15.69
CA GLY A 13 0.34 -29.62 -14.82
C GLY A 13 0.70 -30.59 -13.71
N ALA A 14 1.98 -30.98 -13.54
CA ALA A 14 2.42 -31.79 -12.42
C ALA A 14 2.02 -31.17 -11.08
N SER A 15 1.48 -32.00 -10.20
CA SER A 15 1.09 -31.66 -8.84
C SER A 15 2.32 -31.28 -8.00
N ARG A 16 2.07 -30.58 -6.90
CA ARG A 16 3.12 -30.21 -5.95
C ARG A 16 3.83 -31.45 -5.40
N GLU A 17 3.08 -32.51 -5.14
CA GLU A 17 3.55 -33.77 -4.60
C GLU A 17 4.50 -34.46 -5.60
N GLU A 18 4.12 -34.55 -6.88
CA GLU A 18 4.97 -35.13 -7.94
C GLU A 18 6.29 -34.35 -8.10
N VAL A 19 6.24 -33.02 -8.04
CA VAL A 19 7.44 -32.18 -8.12
C VAL A 19 8.36 -32.42 -6.92
N GLN A 20 7.81 -32.54 -5.72
CA GLN A 20 8.59 -32.82 -4.51
C GLN A 20 9.21 -34.23 -4.57
N GLU A 21 8.45 -35.24 -4.99
CA GLU A 21 8.95 -36.59 -5.19
C GLU A 21 10.10 -36.63 -6.18
N GLU A 22 9.99 -35.92 -7.31
CA GLU A 22 11.07 -35.83 -8.29
C GLU A 22 12.31 -35.13 -7.73
N MET A 23 12.14 -34.02 -6.98
CA MET A 23 13.25 -33.36 -6.28
C MET A 23 13.96 -34.30 -5.31
N HIS A 24 13.20 -35.08 -4.53
CA HIS A 24 13.74 -36.04 -3.57
C HIS A 24 14.45 -37.21 -4.27
N ARG A 25 13.84 -37.78 -5.31
CA ARG A 25 14.36 -38.89 -6.09
C ARG A 25 15.68 -38.53 -6.78
N ALA A 26 15.70 -37.38 -7.46
CA ALA A 26 16.88 -36.89 -8.17
C ALA A 26 17.90 -36.19 -7.26
N ARG A 27 17.54 -35.92 -5.99
CA ARG A 27 18.35 -35.19 -5.00
C ARG A 27 18.83 -33.82 -5.51
N VAL A 28 17.89 -33.06 -6.08
CA VAL A 28 18.15 -31.73 -6.64
C VAL A 28 17.20 -30.69 -6.05
N GLU A 29 17.65 -29.43 -6.05
CA GLU A 29 16.84 -28.28 -5.59
C GLU A 29 16.04 -27.62 -6.71
N LYS A 30 16.18 -28.10 -7.96
CA LYS A 30 15.56 -27.52 -9.15
C LYS A 30 15.03 -28.64 -10.03
N VAL A 31 13.79 -28.51 -10.47
CA VAL A 31 13.13 -29.42 -11.41
C VAL A 31 12.67 -28.60 -12.60
N LEU A 32 12.98 -29.09 -13.80
CA LEU A 32 12.53 -28.48 -15.05
C LEU A 32 11.08 -28.89 -15.32
N VAL A 33 10.27 -27.97 -15.80
CA VAL A 33 8.94 -28.28 -16.34
C VAL A 33 9.09 -28.35 -17.85
N VAL A 34 8.69 -29.47 -18.45
CA VAL A 34 8.82 -29.73 -19.88
C VAL A 34 7.50 -30.19 -20.49
N ASN A 35 7.30 -29.88 -21.77
CA ASN A 35 6.15 -30.35 -22.54
C ASN A 35 6.35 -31.79 -23.09
N ASP A 36 5.49 -32.22 -24.02
CA ASP A 36 5.56 -33.54 -24.64
C ASP A 36 6.74 -33.76 -25.59
N GLU A 37 7.23 -32.71 -26.26
CA GLU A 37 8.45 -32.79 -27.06
C GLU A 37 9.75 -32.56 -26.25
N PHE A 38 9.68 -32.51 -24.92
CA PHE A 38 10.80 -32.20 -24.03
C PHE A 38 11.37 -30.78 -24.21
N GLN A 39 10.53 -29.83 -24.59
CA GLN A 39 10.87 -28.41 -24.61
C GLN A 39 10.69 -27.81 -23.22
N LEU A 40 11.60 -26.93 -22.80
CA LEU A 40 11.55 -26.28 -21.50
C LEU A 40 10.42 -25.25 -21.45
N THR A 41 9.52 -25.38 -20.49
CA THR A 41 8.39 -24.45 -20.30
C THR A 41 8.39 -23.80 -18.92
N GLY A 42 9.17 -24.30 -17.98
CA GLY A 42 9.34 -23.67 -16.67
C GLY A 42 10.39 -24.34 -15.79
N MET A 43 10.52 -23.83 -14.56
CA MET A 43 11.39 -24.41 -13.54
C MET A 43 10.80 -24.15 -12.17
N ILE A 44 10.80 -25.17 -11.32
CA ILE A 44 10.38 -25.07 -9.92
C ILE A 44 11.59 -25.30 -9.03
N THR A 45 11.69 -24.54 -7.94
CA THR A 45 12.81 -24.66 -7.00
C THR A 45 12.35 -25.07 -5.60
N ALA A 46 13.20 -25.79 -4.87
CA ALA A 46 12.95 -26.11 -3.47
C ALA A 46 12.74 -24.85 -2.60
N LYS A 47 13.35 -23.72 -3.01
CA LYS A 47 13.17 -22.41 -2.37
C LYS A 47 11.72 -21.94 -2.41
N ASP A 48 10.97 -22.26 -3.45
CA ASP A 48 9.57 -21.83 -3.60
C ASP A 48 8.68 -22.53 -2.57
N PHE A 49 8.89 -23.84 -2.36
CA PHE A 49 8.22 -24.60 -1.30
C PHE A 49 8.58 -24.09 0.10
N HIS A 50 9.88 -23.93 0.38
CA HIS A 50 10.33 -23.41 1.67
C HIS A 50 9.78 -22.01 1.98
N LYS A 51 9.67 -21.14 0.97
CA LYS A 51 9.06 -19.82 1.12
C LYS A 51 7.57 -19.91 1.41
N ALA A 52 6.84 -20.76 0.68
CA ALA A 52 5.40 -20.94 0.87
C ALA A 52 5.07 -21.44 2.27
N GLU A 53 5.80 -22.42 2.79
CA GLU A 53 5.61 -22.95 4.15
C GLU A 53 5.95 -21.93 5.24
N ARG A 54 7.06 -21.20 5.09
CA ARG A 54 7.49 -20.19 6.08
C ARG A 54 6.63 -18.92 6.08
N LYS A 55 5.81 -18.71 5.04
CA LYS A 55 4.99 -17.50 4.83
C LYS A 55 3.56 -17.88 4.42
N PRO A 56 2.79 -18.51 5.33
CA PRO A 56 1.44 -19.00 5.01
C PRO A 56 0.47 -17.85 4.67
N ASN A 57 0.69 -16.66 5.24
CA ASN A 57 -0.13 -15.48 4.99
C ASN A 57 0.43 -14.58 3.86
N ALA A 58 1.22 -15.13 2.94
CA ALA A 58 1.73 -14.35 1.81
C ALA A 58 0.57 -13.98 0.86
N CYS A 59 0.50 -12.70 0.48
CA CYS A 59 -0.47 -12.24 -0.51
C CYS A 59 -0.01 -12.68 -1.91
N LYS A 60 -0.74 -13.62 -2.50
CA LYS A 60 -0.39 -14.25 -3.78
C LYS A 60 -1.53 -14.14 -4.80
N ASP A 61 -1.17 -14.16 -6.07
CA ASP A 61 -2.12 -14.32 -7.17
C ASP A 61 -2.50 -15.81 -7.37
N ALA A 62 -3.37 -16.07 -8.35
CA ALA A 62 -3.83 -17.43 -8.67
C ALA A 62 -2.70 -18.36 -9.15
N GLN A 63 -1.56 -17.81 -9.60
CA GLN A 63 -0.38 -18.56 -10.04
C GLN A 63 0.63 -18.79 -8.89
N GLY A 64 0.33 -18.30 -7.68
CA GLY A 64 1.19 -18.43 -6.51
C GLY A 64 2.33 -17.41 -6.45
N ARG A 65 2.35 -16.42 -7.35
CA ARG A 65 3.31 -15.31 -7.38
C ARG A 65 2.91 -14.27 -6.33
N LEU A 66 3.86 -13.50 -5.80
CA LEU A 66 3.55 -12.43 -4.86
C LEU A 66 2.87 -11.28 -5.59
N ARG A 67 1.80 -10.74 -4.99
CA ARG A 67 1.10 -9.60 -5.59
C ARG A 67 1.92 -8.32 -5.49
N VAL A 68 1.87 -7.48 -6.52
CA VAL A 68 2.53 -6.18 -6.59
C VAL A 68 1.65 -5.14 -7.27
N GLY A 69 1.66 -3.92 -6.73
CA GLY A 69 1.02 -2.76 -7.36
C GLY A 69 2.03 -1.72 -7.79
N ALA A 70 1.65 -0.87 -8.73
CA ALA A 70 2.50 0.21 -9.24
C ALA A 70 1.73 1.53 -9.37
N ALA A 71 2.39 2.65 -9.05
CA ALA A 71 1.82 3.98 -9.17
C ALA A 71 2.20 4.64 -10.52
N VAL A 72 1.23 5.32 -11.13
CA VAL A 72 1.37 6.13 -12.33
C VAL A 72 0.70 7.49 -12.13
N GLY A 73 1.29 8.51 -12.74
CA GLY A 73 0.68 9.84 -12.76
C GLY A 73 -0.47 9.92 -13.76
N ALA A 74 -1.23 11.03 -13.71
CA ALA A 74 -2.29 11.30 -14.67
C ALA A 74 -1.84 12.08 -15.91
N GLY A 75 -0.61 12.61 -15.90
CA GLY A 75 -0.04 13.38 -17.01
C GLY A 75 0.11 12.58 -18.31
N ALA A 76 0.21 13.29 -19.43
CA ALA A 76 0.50 12.70 -20.74
C ALA A 76 1.85 11.95 -20.74
N GLY A 77 1.96 10.87 -21.53
CA GLY A 77 3.16 10.05 -21.65
C GLY A 77 3.25 8.88 -20.65
N ASN A 78 2.29 8.77 -19.71
CA ASN A 78 2.24 7.64 -18.79
C ASN A 78 1.67 6.36 -19.43
N GLU A 79 1.11 6.43 -20.64
CA GLU A 79 0.52 5.29 -21.35
C GLU A 79 1.54 4.18 -21.62
N GLU A 80 2.76 4.55 -22.02
CA GLU A 80 3.86 3.60 -22.23
C GLU A 80 4.29 2.93 -20.92
N ARG A 81 4.31 3.69 -19.82
CA ARG A 81 4.59 3.15 -18.48
C ARG A 81 3.52 2.15 -18.07
N VAL A 82 2.24 2.49 -18.27
CA VAL A 82 1.12 1.57 -17.97
C VAL A 82 1.26 0.29 -18.79
N LYS A 83 1.48 0.41 -20.10
CA LYS A 83 1.68 -0.75 -20.98
C LYS A 83 2.82 -1.65 -20.49
N ALA A 84 3.99 -1.08 -20.21
CA ALA A 84 5.14 -1.85 -19.72
C ALA A 84 4.87 -2.55 -18.37
N LEU A 85 4.12 -1.91 -17.46
CA LEU A 85 3.73 -2.50 -16.18
C LEU A 85 2.74 -3.66 -16.35
N VAL A 86 1.76 -3.52 -17.25
CA VAL A 86 0.80 -4.59 -17.58
C VAL A 86 1.51 -5.77 -18.24
N GLU A 87 2.41 -5.52 -19.20
CA GLU A 87 3.23 -6.56 -19.83
C GLU A 87 4.13 -7.28 -18.82
N ALA A 88 4.61 -6.57 -17.79
CA ALA A 88 5.36 -7.16 -16.68
C ALA A 88 4.48 -7.94 -15.67
N GLY A 89 3.15 -7.86 -15.78
CA GLY A 89 2.20 -8.59 -14.95
C GLY A 89 1.89 -7.94 -13.61
N VAL A 90 1.78 -6.60 -13.55
CA VAL A 90 1.30 -5.89 -12.35
C VAL A 90 -0.12 -6.34 -11.98
N ASP A 91 -0.39 -6.54 -10.69
CA ASP A 91 -1.72 -6.94 -10.21
C ASP A 91 -2.70 -5.76 -10.14
N VAL A 92 -2.19 -4.60 -9.71
CA VAL A 92 -3.01 -3.41 -9.47
C VAL A 92 -2.27 -2.14 -9.84
N LEU A 93 -2.94 -1.27 -10.59
CA LEU A 93 -2.40 0.03 -10.98
C LEU A 93 -3.03 1.13 -10.12
N LEU A 94 -2.20 2.01 -9.58
CA LEU A 94 -2.65 3.20 -8.86
C LEU A 94 -2.44 4.45 -9.73
N ILE A 95 -3.53 5.08 -10.16
CA ILE A 95 -3.50 6.42 -10.77
C ILE A 95 -3.51 7.44 -9.63
N ASP A 96 -2.36 8.07 -9.41
CA ASP A 96 -2.05 8.87 -8.22
C ASP A 96 -1.96 10.37 -8.55
N SER A 97 -2.81 11.18 -7.91
CA SER A 97 -2.83 12.64 -8.02
C SER A 97 -3.09 13.29 -6.67
N SER A 98 -2.67 14.54 -6.48
CA SER A 98 -3.12 15.35 -5.34
C SER A 98 -4.61 15.71 -5.45
N HIS A 99 -5.21 15.67 -6.65
CA HIS A 99 -6.63 15.93 -6.85
C HIS A 99 -7.25 14.96 -7.85
N GLY A 100 -7.71 13.82 -7.33
CA GLY A 100 -8.32 12.74 -8.13
C GLY A 100 -9.66 13.10 -8.77
N HIS A 101 -10.33 14.15 -8.30
CA HIS A 101 -11.61 14.63 -8.86
C HIS A 101 -11.41 15.63 -10.02
N SER A 102 -10.20 15.76 -10.55
CA SER A 102 -9.93 16.57 -11.74
C SER A 102 -10.28 15.80 -13.02
N GLU A 103 -10.81 16.51 -14.02
CA GLU A 103 -11.27 15.89 -15.28
C GLU A 103 -10.13 15.15 -16.01
N GLY A 104 -8.90 15.64 -15.92
CA GLY A 104 -7.72 14.96 -16.48
C GLY A 104 -7.47 13.59 -15.84
N VAL A 105 -7.61 13.48 -14.52
CA VAL A 105 -7.47 12.20 -13.81
C VAL A 105 -8.62 11.26 -14.18
N LEU A 106 -9.86 11.76 -14.21
CA LEU A 106 -11.03 10.96 -14.58
C LEU A 106 -10.91 10.41 -16.00
N ASN A 107 -10.50 11.23 -16.97
CA ASN A 107 -10.25 10.78 -18.34
C ASN A 107 -9.14 9.73 -18.41
N ARG A 108 -8.04 9.92 -17.68
CA ARG A 108 -6.97 8.92 -17.63
C ARG A 108 -7.46 7.57 -17.11
N ILE A 109 -8.31 7.56 -16.10
CA ILE A 109 -8.91 6.34 -15.56
C ILE A 109 -9.80 5.68 -16.61
N ARG A 110 -10.69 6.45 -17.28
CA ARG A 110 -11.58 5.94 -18.33
C ARG A 110 -10.79 5.32 -19.48
N GLU A 111 -9.76 5.99 -19.97
CA GLU A 111 -8.87 5.51 -21.02
C GLU A 111 -8.12 4.23 -20.59
N THR A 112 -7.60 4.20 -19.37
CA THR A 112 -6.87 3.04 -18.84
C THR A 112 -7.80 1.83 -18.68
N ARG A 113 -9.02 2.04 -18.15
CA ARG A 113 -10.03 0.99 -18.04
C ARG A 113 -10.46 0.48 -19.42
N ALA A 114 -10.62 1.36 -20.41
CA ALA A 114 -10.97 0.97 -21.77
C ALA A 114 -9.88 0.13 -22.44
N ALA A 115 -8.60 0.47 -22.21
CA ALA A 115 -7.47 -0.28 -22.73
C ALA A 115 -7.22 -1.61 -21.99
N TYR A 116 -7.52 -1.67 -20.70
CA TYR A 116 -7.29 -2.83 -19.83
C TYR A 116 -8.54 -3.15 -18.98
N PRO A 117 -9.59 -3.76 -19.57
CA PRO A 117 -10.87 -3.98 -18.91
C PRO A 117 -10.80 -4.82 -17.63
N ASP A 118 -9.85 -5.76 -17.55
CA ASP A 118 -9.71 -6.70 -16.43
C ASP A 118 -8.66 -6.27 -15.38
N LEU A 119 -7.94 -5.16 -15.61
CA LEU A 119 -6.90 -4.69 -14.69
C LEU A 119 -7.54 -4.04 -13.46
N ASP A 120 -7.05 -4.35 -12.26
CA ASP A 120 -7.48 -3.61 -11.07
C ASP A 120 -6.87 -2.21 -11.06
N ILE A 121 -7.73 -1.20 -10.94
CA ILE A 121 -7.34 0.22 -10.97
C ILE A 121 -7.76 0.89 -9.68
N ILE A 122 -6.81 1.44 -8.94
CA ILE A 122 -7.04 2.33 -7.81
C ILE A 122 -6.93 3.76 -8.31
N GLY A 123 -7.90 4.62 -7.98
CA GLY A 123 -7.82 6.05 -8.27
C GLY A 123 -7.82 6.89 -7.02
N GLY A 124 -7.03 7.97 -7.00
CA GLY A 124 -7.03 8.91 -5.90
C GLY A 124 -6.06 10.10 -6.09
N ASN A 125 -5.97 11.01 -5.12
CA ASN A 125 -6.74 11.03 -3.88
C ASN A 125 -8.01 11.86 -3.99
N VAL A 126 -9.05 11.44 -3.26
CA VAL A 126 -10.26 12.23 -3.02
C VAL A 126 -10.50 12.35 -1.51
N ALA A 127 -11.38 13.27 -1.12
CA ALA A 127 -11.73 13.46 0.29
C ALA A 127 -13.23 13.76 0.50
N THR A 128 -14.05 13.52 -0.53
CA THR A 128 -15.49 13.80 -0.53
C THR A 128 -16.27 12.69 -1.22
N ALA A 129 -17.55 12.54 -0.85
CA ALA A 129 -18.48 11.61 -1.50
C ALA A 129 -18.56 11.83 -3.02
N ALA A 130 -18.64 13.09 -3.47
CA ALA A 130 -18.70 13.44 -4.90
C ALA A 130 -17.44 13.00 -5.66
N GLY A 131 -16.25 13.21 -5.07
CA GLY A 131 -15.00 12.77 -5.70
C GLY A 131 -14.88 11.25 -5.75
N ALA A 132 -15.33 10.55 -4.71
CA ALA A 132 -15.38 9.09 -4.72
C ALA A 132 -16.30 8.56 -5.82
N LYS A 133 -17.52 9.11 -5.92
CA LYS A 133 -18.47 8.75 -6.98
C LYS A 133 -17.93 9.00 -8.38
N ALA A 134 -17.28 10.15 -8.62
CA ALA A 134 -16.69 10.46 -9.91
C ALA A 134 -15.59 9.45 -10.31
N LEU A 135 -14.75 9.01 -9.37
CA LEU A 135 -13.75 7.98 -9.64
C LEU A 135 -14.40 6.62 -9.95
N ILE A 136 -15.45 6.25 -9.21
CA ILE A 136 -16.20 5.01 -9.44
C ILE A 136 -16.82 5.00 -10.84
N GLU A 137 -17.50 6.09 -11.21
CA GLU A 137 -18.10 6.28 -12.54
C GLU A 137 -17.04 6.30 -13.66
N ALA A 138 -15.80 6.72 -13.36
CA ALA A 138 -14.69 6.62 -14.31
C ALA A 138 -14.15 5.19 -14.50
N GLY A 139 -14.43 4.27 -13.58
CA GLY A 139 -14.12 2.85 -13.72
C GLY A 139 -13.02 2.30 -12.79
N VAL A 140 -12.77 2.91 -11.63
CA VAL A 140 -11.84 2.36 -10.63
C VAL A 140 -12.39 1.09 -9.96
N SER A 141 -11.50 0.14 -9.63
CA SER A 141 -11.78 -1.00 -8.75
C SER A 141 -11.72 -0.63 -7.26
N ALA A 142 -11.06 0.48 -6.89
CA ALA A 142 -11.02 1.00 -5.52
C ALA A 142 -10.74 2.51 -5.48
N VAL A 143 -11.20 3.18 -4.43
CA VAL A 143 -10.98 4.62 -4.22
C VAL A 143 -9.94 4.85 -3.11
N LYS A 144 -8.89 5.63 -3.41
CA LYS A 144 -7.91 6.07 -2.40
C LYS A 144 -8.27 7.43 -1.82
N VAL A 145 -8.39 7.50 -0.50
CA VAL A 145 -8.98 8.63 0.23
C VAL A 145 -7.97 9.28 1.16
N GLY A 146 -7.82 10.60 1.02
CA GLY A 146 -7.06 11.43 1.94
C GLY A 146 -6.39 12.62 1.26
N ILE A 147 -6.76 13.85 1.67
CA ILE A 147 -6.12 15.09 1.20
C ILE A 147 -5.48 15.81 2.39
N GLY A 148 -4.15 15.87 2.38
CA GLY A 148 -3.34 16.47 3.43
C GLY A 148 -3.22 15.78 4.80
N PRO A 149 -3.65 14.53 5.06
CA PRO A 149 -3.50 13.90 6.37
C PRO A 149 -2.08 13.35 6.63
N GLY A 150 -1.24 13.25 5.59
CA GLY A 150 0.08 12.63 5.68
C GLY A 150 1.02 13.41 6.59
N SER A 151 1.88 12.70 7.34
CA SER A 151 2.78 13.29 8.35
C SER A 151 3.82 14.27 7.79
N ILE A 152 4.00 14.31 6.48
CA ILE A 152 4.96 15.16 5.75
C ILE A 152 4.30 16.00 4.67
N CYS A 153 2.96 15.98 4.61
CA CYS A 153 2.18 16.72 3.64
C CYS A 153 1.81 18.08 4.24
N THR A 154 2.05 19.15 3.49
CA THR A 154 1.74 20.51 3.88
C THR A 154 0.59 21.10 3.07
N THR A 155 -0.08 20.32 2.20
CA THR A 155 -1.23 20.76 1.38
C THR A 155 -2.23 21.60 2.16
N ARG A 156 -2.67 21.16 3.35
CA ARG A 156 -3.66 21.91 4.16
C ARG A 156 -3.14 23.28 4.61
N ILE A 157 -1.84 23.37 4.88
CA ILE A 157 -1.21 24.60 5.38
C ILE A 157 -0.88 25.55 4.23
N VAL A 158 -0.34 25.02 3.14
CA VAL A 158 0.13 25.82 2.00
C VAL A 158 -1.03 26.24 1.08
N THR A 159 -1.99 25.35 0.85
CA THR A 159 -3.12 25.60 -0.08
C THR A 159 -4.44 25.92 0.63
N GLY A 160 -4.55 25.60 1.92
CA GLY A 160 -5.81 25.68 2.66
C GLY A 160 -6.79 24.52 2.37
N VAL A 161 -6.43 23.56 1.52
CA VAL A 161 -7.33 22.49 1.07
C VAL A 161 -7.14 21.19 1.85
N GLY A 162 -8.24 20.60 2.32
CA GLY A 162 -8.28 19.25 2.88
C GLY A 162 -9.50 18.99 3.75
N VAL A 163 -9.69 17.73 4.15
CA VAL A 163 -10.80 17.29 5.02
C VAL A 163 -10.25 16.41 6.14
N PRO A 164 -10.68 16.56 7.42
CA PRO A 164 -10.31 15.65 8.49
C PRO A 164 -10.47 14.17 8.09
N GLN A 165 -9.44 13.36 8.32
CA GLN A 165 -9.30 12.06 7.64
C GLN A 165 -10.43 11.08 7.93
N ILE A 166 -10.91 11.01 9.18
CA ILE A 166 -12.03 10.12 9.54
C ILE A 166 -13.31 10.52 8.79
N THR A 167 -13.61 11.83 8.70
CA THR A 167 -14.74 12.34 7.92
C THR A 167 -14.57 12.02 6.43
N ALA A 168 -13.39 12.28 5.87
CA ALA A 168 -13.11 11.99 4.46
C ALA A 168 -13.34 10.50 4.11
N ILE A 169 -12.89 9.59 4.98
CA ILE A 169 -13.11 8.14 4.84
C ILE A 169 -14.59 7.82 4.92
N SER A 170 -15.28 8.31 5.96
CA SER A 170 -16.71 8.05 6.18
C SER A 170 -17.57 8.52 5.00
N ASP A 171 -17.33 9.73 4.50
CA ASP A 171 -18.10 10.30 3.39
C ASP A 171 -17.86 9.53 2.08
N ALA A 172 -16.60 9.16 1.82
CA ALA A 172 -16.26 8.38 0.62
C ALA A 172 -16.77 6.93 0.71
N ALA A 173 -16.70 6.31 1.88
CA ALA A 173 -17.17 4.94 2.10
C ALA A 173 -18.68 4.84 1.91
N ALA A 174 -19.45 5.78 2.47
CA ALA A 174 -20.90 5.84 2.28
C ALA A 174 -21.28 5.96 0.80
N ALA A 175 -20.56 6.78 0.03
CA ALA A 175 -20.79 6.91 -1.41
C ALA A 175 -20.39 5.65 -2.21
N ALA A 176 -19.35 4.94 -1.77
CA ALA A 176 -18.82 3.78 -2.49
C ALA A 176 -19.58 2.48 -2.19
N GLU A 177 -20.29 2.42 -1.05
CA GLU A 177 -21.07 1.27 -0.61
C GLU A 177 -22.16 0.88 -1.62
N GLU A 178 -22.87 1.86 -2.19
CA GLU A 178 -23.91 1.65 -3.22
C GLU A 178 -23.39 0.91 -4.46
N TYR A 179 -22.08 0.97 -4.71
CA TYR A 179 -21.41 0.38 -5.87
C TYR A 179 -20.60 -0.87 -5.51
N GLY A 180 -20.51 -1.24 -4.22
CA GLY A 180 -19.65 -2.31 -3.76
C GLY A 180 -18.15 -2.05 -3.97
N ILE A 181 -17.74 -0.79 -4.08
CA ILE A 181 -16.34 -0.42 -4.34
C ILE A 181 -15.61 -0.15 -3.02
N PRO A 182 -14.46 -0.80 -2.76
CA PRO A 182 -13.69 -0.61 -1.54
C PRO A 182 -12.99 0.76 -1.48
N VAL A 183 -12.84 1.27 -0.25
CA VAL A 183 -12.13 2.51 0.06
C VAL A 183 -10.81 2.22 0.79
N ILE A 184 -9.75 2.90 0.37
CA ILE A 184 -8.40 2.84 0.98
C ILE A 184 -8.13 4.15 1.72
N ALA A 185 -7.92 4.07 3.03
CA ALA A 185 -7.53 5.22 3.84
C ALA A 185 -6.02 5.50 3.72
N ASP A 186 -5.64 6.62 3.11
CA ASP A 186 -4.25 7.00 2.85
C ASP A 186 -3.79 8.18 3.71
N GLY A 187 -2.84 7.92 4.62
CA GLY A 187 -2.21 8.91 5.47
C GLY A 187 -2.91 9.17 6.82
N GLY A 188 -2.21 9.87 7.72
CA GLY A 188 -2.70 10.22 9.07
C GLY A 188 -2.60 9.12 10.13
N ILE A 189 -2.20 7.90 9.75
CA ILE A 189 -2.06 6.76 10.66
C ILE A 189 -0.74 6.87 11.46
N ARG A 190 -0.85 6.95 12.79
CA ARG A 190 0.31 7.03 13.70
C ARG A 190 0.43 5.78 14.55
N PHE A 191 -0.71 5.29 15.06
CA PHE A 191 -0.80 4.13 15.92
C PHE A 191 -1.72 3.06 15.32
N SER A 192 -1.65 1.84 15.86
CA SER A 192 -2.56 0.75 15.46
C SER A 192 -4.03 1.11 15.70
N GLY A 193 -4.32 1.89 16.74
CA GLY A 193 -5.66 2.43 16.99
C GLY A 193 -6.17 3.32 15.85
N ASP A 194 -5.30 4.04 15.13
CA ASP A 194 -5.73 4.85 13.98
C ASP A 194 -6.13 3.96 12.80
N ILE A 195 -5.48 2.79 12.62
CA ILE A 195 -5.89 1.78 11.64
C ILE A 195 -7.29 1.28 11.99
N CYS A 196 -7.52 0.94 13.26
CA CYS A 196 -8.82 0.49 13.75
C CYS A 196 -9.91 1.51 13.44
N LYS A 197 -9.67 2.79 13.76
CA LYS A 197 -10.62 3.88 13.49
C LYS A 197 -10.84 4.09 11.99
N ALA A 198 -9.82 3.96 11.16
CA ALA A 198 -9.99 4.05 9.70
C ALA A 198 -10.90 2.93 9.15
N ILE A 199 -10.75 1.71 9.67
CA ILE A 199 -11.63 0.58 9.32
C ILE A 199 -13.06 0.81 9.82
N VAL A 200 -13.26 1.23 11.07
CA VAL A 200 -14.62 1.54 11.60
C VAL A 200 -15.27 2.68 10.82
N ALA A 201 -14.49 3.63 10.30
CA ALA A 201 -15.00 4.69 9.42
C ALA A 201 -15.39 4.21 8.01
N GLY A 202 -15.24 2.93 7.69
CA GLY A 202 -15.70 2.33 6.44
C GLY A 202 -14.59 1.92 5.45
N ALA A 203 -13.31 2.21 5.73
CA ALA A 203 -12.22 1.79 4.86
C ALA A 203 -12.06 0.25 4.85
N SER A 204 -11.76 -0.31 3.69
CA SER A 204 -11.47 -1.74 3.52
C SER A 204 -10.01 -2.06 3.86
N CYS A 205 -9.10 -1.10 3.66
CA CYS A 205 -7.71 -1.19 4.09
C CYS A 205 -7.09 0.20 4.31
N VAL A 206 -5.86 0.22 4.81
CA VAL A 206 -5.09 1.45 5.04
C VAL A 206 -3.81 1.44 4.21
N MET A 207 -3.42 2.61 3.71
CA MET A 207 -2.12 2.86 3.10
C MET A 207 -1.27 3.71 4.05
N VAL A 208 -0.07 3.23 4.39
CA VAL A 208 0.80 3.87 5.39
C VAL A 208 2.18 4.16 4.82
N GLY A 209 2.65 5.40 5.02
CA GLY A 209 3.98 5.84 4.60
C GLY A 209 4.99 5.84 5.75
N SER A 210 4.86 6.82 6.66
CA SER A 210 5.81 7.04 7.76
C SER A 210 5.96 5.83 8.69
N MET A 211 4.92 5.00 8.81
CA MET A 211 5.00 3.75 9.57
C MET A 211 6.09 2.81 9.02
N PHE A 212 6.23 2.72 7.69
CA PHE A 212 7.17 1.83 7.02
C PHE A 212 8.48 2.52 6.59
N ALA A 213 8.50 3.85 6.43
CA ALA A 213 9.68 4.55 5.93
C ALA A 213 10.98 4.31 6.75
N GLY A 214 10.85 3.99 8.03
CA GLY A 214 12.00 3.68 8.91
C GLY A 214 12.45 2.23 8.91
N THR A 215 11.84 1.33 8.12
CA THR A 215 12.19 -0.09 8.13
C THR A 215 13.44 -0.40 7.32
N GLU A 216 14.06 -1.54 7.61
CA GLU A 216 15.19 -2.08 6.85
C GLU A 216 14.85 -2.21 5.35
N GLU A 217 13.67 -2.73 5.04
CA GLU A 217 13.21 -2.99 3.67
C GLU A 217 12.82 -1.73 2.89
N ALA A 218 12.59 -0.60 3.55
CA ALA A 218 12.31 0.66 2.88
C ALA A 218 13.53 1.11 2.05
N PRO A 219 13.35 1.78 0.90
CA PRO A 219 14.47 2.32 0.15
C PRO A 219 15.22 3.42 0.95
N GLY A 220 16.46 3.72 0.54
CA GLY A 220 17.31 4.74 1.15
C GLY A 220 18.23 4.22 2.26
N GLU A 221 19.21 5.04 2.63
CA GLU A 221 20.29 4.67 3.54
C GLU A 221 19.94 4.94 5.02
N VAL A 222 20.61 4.20 5.89
CA VAL A 222 20.57 4.45 7.34
C VAL A 222 21.63 5.49 7.69
N ILE A 223 21.19 6.60 8.27
CA ILE A 223 22.01 7.74 8.65
C ILE A 223 22.17 7.75 10.18
N LEU A 224 23.40 7.91 10.66
CA LEU A 224 23.67 8.11 12.08
C LEU A 224 23.58 9.60 12.42
N TYR A 225 22.74 9.96 13.39
CA TYR A 225 22.64 11.33 13.87
C TYR A 225 22.45 11.35 15.39
N GLN A 226 23.30 12.12 16.10
CA GLN A 226 23.28 12.22 17.57
C GLN A 226 23.22 10.84 18.26
N GLY A 227 23.99 9.87 17.76
CA GLY A 227 24.07 8.52 18.32
C GLY A 227 22.84 7.64 18.06
N ARG A 228 21.87 8.08 17.25
CA ARG A 228 20.69 7.28 16.85
C ARG A 228 20.65 7.07 15.34
N SER A 229 20.12 5.93 14.92
CA SER A 229 19.95 5.58 13.51
C SER A 229 18.63 6.12 12.97
N TYR A 230 18.68 6.73 11.79
CA TYR A 230 17.53 7.28 11.06
C TYR A 230 17.54 6.82 9.61
N LYS A 231 16.44 6.99 8.90
CA LYS A 231 16.36 6.90 7.42
C LYS A 231 15.83 8.21 6.86
N ALA A 232 16.25 8.55 5.65
CA ALA A 232 15.70 9.67 4.90
C ALA A 232 14.23 9.41 4.55
N TYR A 233 13.36 10.41 4.74
CA TYR A 233 11.94 10.30 4.42
C TYR A 233 11.44 11.64 3.86
N ARG A 234 10.90 11.61 2.64
CA ARG A 234 10.43 12.81 1.93
C ARG A 234 9.05 12.62 1.34
N GLY A 235 8.29 13.71 1.29
CA GLY A 235 6.94 13.71 0.73
C GLY A 235 7.00 13.83 -0.77
N MET A 236 6.02 13.26 -1.47
CA MET A 236 5.96 13.41 -2.93
C MET A 236 5.85 14.90 -3.35
N GLY A 237 5.34 15.76 -2.48
CA GLY A 237 5.28 17.21 -2.70
C GLY A 237 6.52 17.98 -2.24
N SER A 238 7.61 17.29 -1.82
CA SER A 238 8.86 17.97 -1.48
C SER A 238 9.62 18.38 -2.74
N LEU A 239 10.45 19.41 -2.65
CA LEU A 239 11.29 19.85 -3.77
C LEU A 239 12.16 18.71 -4.32
N GLY A 240 12.78 17.90 -3.45
CA GLY A 240 13.63 16.79 -3.88
C GLY A 240 12.86 15.62 -4.52
N ALA A 241 11.59 15.40 -4.16
CA ALA A 241 10.75 14.43 -4.85
C ALA A 241 10.22 14.98 -6.18
N MET A 242 9.76 16.23 -6.20
CA MET A 242 9.17 16.85 -7.38
C MET A 242 10.19 17.03 -8.50
N SER A 243 11.41 17.45 -8.16
CA SER A 243 12.56 17.51 -9.08
C SER A 243 12.98 16.15 -9.65
N GLN A 244 12.54 15.05 -9.05
CA GLN A 244 12.78 13.67 -9.51
C GLN A 244 11.55 13.03 -10.16
N GLY A 245 10.58 13.84 -10.60
CA GLY A 245 9.48 13.38 -11.46
C GLY A 245 8.17 13.09 -10.73
N SER A 246 7.90 13.76 -9.61
CA SER A 246 6.58 13.76 -8.97
C SER A 246 5.84 15.10 -9.04
N SER A 247 6.35 16.03 -9.85
CA SER A 247 5.75 17.35 -10.06
C SER A 247 4.39 17.27 -10.77
N ASP A 248 4.19 16.27 -11.63
CA ASP A 248 2.92 16.03 -12.32
C ASP A 248 1.78 15.74 -11.35
N ARG A 249 2.07 15.03 -10.25
CA ARG A 249 1.11 14.76 -9.17
C ARG A 249 0.51 16.03 -8.56
N TYR A 250 1.24 17.14 -8.60
CA TYR A 250 0.85 18.44 -8.05
C TYR A 250 0.57 19.50 -9.13
N PHE A 251 0.37 19.09 -10.39
CA PHE A 251 0.08 19.99 -11.51
C PHE A 251 1.17 21.05 -11.77
N GLN A 252 2.43 20.68 -11.51
CA GLN A 252 3.60 21.56 -11.64
C GLN A 252 4.65 21.01 -12.61
N SER A 253 4.25 20.18 -13.58
CA SER A 253 5.15 19.59 -14.59
C SER A 253 5.88 20.63 -15.44
N ASP A 254 5.26 21.78 -15.68
CA ASP A 254 5.76 22.82 -16.58
C ASP A 254 6.62 23.87 -15.86
N ASN A 255 6.76 23.75 -14.54
CA ASN A 255 7.52 24.69 -13.73
C ASN A 255 9.02 24.30 -13.70
N ALA A 256 9.88 25.30 -13.84
CA ALA A 256 11.30 25.13 -13.53
C ALA A 256 11.49 24.77 -12.05
N ALA A 257 12.55 23.99 -11.74
CA ALA A 257 12.77 23.43 -10.40
C ALA A 257 12.85 24.50 -9.28
N ASP A 258 13.32 25.71 -9.61
CA ASP A 258 13.42 26.87 -8.72
C ASP A 258 12.08 27.60 -8.48
N LYS A 259 11.05 27.29 -9.28
CA LYS A 259 9.70 27.87 -9.19
C LYS A 259 8.65 26.90 -8.65
N LEU A 260 9.06 25.71 -8.22
CA LEU A 260 8.16 24.73 -7.62
C LEU A 260 7.63 25.24 -6.27
N VAL A 261 6.32 25.07 -6.06
CA VAL A 261 5.63 25.36 -4.80
C VAL A 261 5.40 24.02 -4.08
N PRO A 262 6.22 23.67 -3.08
CA PRO A 262 6.17 22.36 -2.45
C PRO A 262 4.96 22.19 -1.52
N GLU A 263 4.27 21.07 -1.67
CA GLU A 263 3.18 20.61 -0.80
C GLU A 263 3.61 19.48 0.16
N GLY A 264 4.93 19.31 0.33
CA GLY A 264 5.51 18.39 1.27
C GLY A 264 6.90 18.80 1.74
N ILE A 265 7.37 18.14 2.80
CA ILE A 265 8.69 18.38 3.38
C ILE A 265 9.60 17.17 3.23
N GLU A 266 10.88 17.39 3.48
CA GLU A 266 11.88 16.34 3.67
C GLU A 266 12.27 16.29 5.13
N GLY A 267 12.47 15.09 5.64
CA GLY A 267 12.87 14.86 7.00
C GLY A 267 13.60 13.54 7.15
N ARG A 268 13.82 13.19 8.41
CA ARG A 268 14.36 11.90 8.81
C ARG A 268 13.37 11.22 9.73
N ILE A 269 13.33 9.90 9.65
CA ILE A 269 12.52 9.08 10.53
C ILE A 269 13.43 8.10 11.27
N ALA A 270 13.16 7.86 12.55
CA ALA A 270 13.95 6.92 13.33
C ALA A 270 13.94 5.54 12.65
N TYR A 271 15.08 4.83 12.69
CA TYR A 271 15.15 3.44 12.25
C TYR A 271 14.25 2.57 13.12
N LYS A 272 13.42 1.74 12.49
CA LYS A 272 12.36 0.95 13.14
C LYS A 272 12.59 -0.55 13.11
N GLY A 273 13.72 -1.02 12.57
CA GLY A 273 13.97 -2.45 12.42
C GLY A 273 13.23 -3.05 11.22
N ARG A 274 12.81 -4.31 11.35
CA ARG A 274 12.26 -5.08 10.23
C ARG A 274 10.76 -4.83 10.07
N LEU A 275 10.29 -4.74 8.82
CA LEU A 275 8.87 -4.53 8.49
C LEU A 275 7.95 -5.55 9.16
N LYS A 276 8.37 -6.83 9.23
CA LYS A 276 7.60 -7.92 9.85
C LYS A 276 7.20 -7.60 11.31
N GLU A 277 8.08 -6.97 12.06
CA GLU A 277 7.87 -6.66 13.48
C GLU A 277 6.81 -5.56 13.64
N ILE A 278 6.87 -4.53 12.78
CA ILE A 278 5.87 -3.47 12.74
C ILE A 278 4.51 -4.05 12.38
N VAL A 279 4.42 -4.82 11.28
CA VAL A 279 3.16 -5.46 10.84
C VAL A 279 2.57 -6.33 11.95
N HIS A 280 3.40 -7.10 12.65
CA HIS A 280 2.93 -7.92 13.78
C HIS A 280 2.27 -7.07 14.88
N GLN A 281 2.89 -5.95 15.27
CA GLN A 281 2.33 -5.05 16.30
C GLN A 281 1.03 -4.37 15.83
N GLN A 282 0.97 -3.94 14.57
CA GLN A 282 -0.24 -3.32 14.02
C GLN A 282 -1.41 -4.31 13.94
N MET A 283 -1.15 -5.53 13.46
CA MET A 283 -2.15 -6.60 13.43
C MET A 283 -2.59 -7.02 14.84
N GLY A 284 -1.68 -6.99 15.83
CA GLY A 284 -2.01 -7.22 17.23
C GLY A 284 -2.99 -6.18 17.77
N GLY A 285 -2.73 -4.89 17.50
CA GLY A 285 -3.63 -3.80 17.89
C GLY A 285 -5.01 -3.90 17.22
N LEU A 286 -5.04 -4.21 15.92
CA LEU A 286 -6.30 -4.41 15.19
C LEU A 286 -7.13 -5.56 15.78
N ARG A 287 -6.53 -6.72 16.02
CA ARG A 287 -7.21 -7.86 16.65
C ARG A 287 -7.71 -7.55 18.06
N SER A 288 -6.94 -6.80 18.84
CA SER A 288 -7.37 -6.34 20.16
C SER A 288 -8.58 -5.43 20.08
N SER A 289 -8.59 -4.48 19.14
CA SER A 289 -9.75 -3.60 18.90
C SER A 289 -10.97 -4.38 18.41
N MET A 290 -10.78 -5.37 17.53
CA MET A 290 -11.85 -6.27 17.09
C MET A 290 -12.48 -7.03 18.27
N GLY A 291 -11.67 -7.54 19.20
CA GLY A 291 -12.16 -8.18 20.43
C GLY A 291 -12.97 -7.24 21.33
N LEU A 292 -12.50 -6.00 21.52
CA LEU A 292 -13.19 -5.00 22.35
C LEU A 292 -14.50 -4.49 21.72
N THR A 293 -14.60 -4.50 20.40
CA THR A 293 -15.80 -4.08 19.66
C THR A 293 -16.73 -5.24 19.31
N GLY A 294 -16.41 -6.47 19.71
CA GLY A 294 -17.21 -7.65 19.40
C GLY A 294 -17.25 -8.00 17.90
N SER A 295 -16.23 -7.59 17.13
CA SER A 295 -16.15 -7.79 15.68
C SER A 295 -15.35 -9.06 15.35
N ALA A 296 -15.99 -10.06 14.74
CA ALA A 296 -15.32 -11.29 14.34
C ALA A 296 -14.51 -11.13 13.05
N THR A 297 -14.96 -10.24 12.16
CA THR A 297 -14.37 -9.94 10.86
C THR A 297 -14.09 -8.45 10.69
N ILE A 298 -13.29 -8.10 9.68
CA ILE A 298 -13.11 -6.69 9.27
C ILE A 298 -14.45 -6.08 8.86
N GLU A 299 -15.32 -6.86 8.20
CA GLU A 299 -16.62 -6.39 7.78
C GLU A 299 -17.54 -6.07 8.96
N ASP A 300 -17.54 -6.90 10.02
CA ASP A 300 -18.23 -6.57 11.26
C ASP A 300 -17.74 -5.25 11.85
N MET A 301 -16.42 -5.04 11.85
CA MET A 301 -15.82 -3.83 12.39
C MET A 301 -16.17 -2.57 11.57
N ARG A 302 -16.29 -2.70 10.25
CA ARG A 302 -16.69 -1.61 9.34
C ARG A 302 -18.16 -1.21 9.49
N THR A 303 -19.02 -2.17 9.83
CA THR A 303 -20.49 -1.99 9.73
C THR A 303 -21.21 -1.92 11.07
N LYS A 304 -20.62 -2.43 12.16
CA LYS A 304 -21.29 -2.54 13.48
C LYS A 304 -20.66 -1.70 14.57
N ALA A 305 -19.37 -1.39 14.47
CA ALA A 305 -18.69 -0.65 15.52
C ALA A 305 -19.08 0.84 15.49
N GLU A 306 -19.21 1.44 16.66
CA GLU A 306 -19.67 2.82 16.81
C GLU A 306 -18.56 3.72 17.38
N PHE A 307 -18.62 5.00 17.03
CA PHE A 307 -17.73 6.02 17.58
C PHE A 307 -18.40 6.82 18.69
N VAL A 308 -17.58 7.19 19.68
CA VAL A 308 -17.90 8.27 20.62
C VAL A 308 -16.90 9.40 20.40
N ARG A 309 -17.42 10.63 20.22
CA ARG A 309 -16.57 11.84 20.08
C ARG A 309 -16.03 12.25 21.45
N ILE A 310 -14.76 12.58 21.49
CA ILE A 310 -14.06 13.06 22.69
C ILE A 310 -13.57 14.49 22.50
N SER A 311 -13.40 15.22 23.60
CA SER A 311 -12.77 16.55 23.60
C SER A 311 -11.23 16.42 23.54
N GLY A 312 -10.53 17.55 23.41
CA GLY A 312 -9.06 17.56 23.53
C GLY A 312 -8.56 17.06 24.90
N ALA A 313 -9.32 17.31 25.98
CA ALA A 313 -9.01 16.76 27.29
C ALA A 313 -9.15 15.22 27.32
N GLY A 314 -10.16 14.67 26.64
CA GLY A 314 -10.30 13.22 26.49
C GLY A 314 -9.15 12.59 25.68
N LEU A 315 -8.56 13.33 24.75
CA LEU A 315 -7.36 12.85 24.04
C LEU A 315 -6.15 12.80 24.98
N ASN A 316 -5.96 13.82 25.82
CA ASN A 316 -4.89 13.82 26.82
C ASN A 316 -5.08 12.68 27.84
N GLU A 317 -6.31 12.42 28.27
CA GLU A 317 -6.67 11.27 29.11
C GLU A 317 -6.38 9.93 28.41
N SER A 318 -6.65 9.83 27.10
CA SER A 318 -6.42 8.59 26.33
C SER A 318 -4.94 8.23 26.21
N HIS A 319 -4.06 9.21 26.24
CA HIS A 319 -2.61 9.00 26.24
C HIS A 319 -2.09 8.73 27.66
N VAL A 320 -0.90 8.12 27.78
CA VAL A 320 -0.22 7.99 29.08
C VAL A 320 -0.02 9.39 29.69
N HIS A 321 -0.56 9.59 30.89
CA HIS A 321 -0.48 10.84 31.64
C HIS A 321 -0.14 10.54 33.12
N ASP A 322 0.34 11.56 33.84
CA ASP A 322 0.68 11.53 35.27
C ASP A 322 1.75 10.50 35.71
N VAL A 323 2.57 10.01 34.76
CA VAL A 323 3.72 9.13 35.03
C VAL A 323 4.91 9.45 34.13
N GLN A 324 6.11 9.07 34.58
CA GLN A 324 7.32 9.09 33.74
C GLN A 324 7.50 7.73 33.06
N ILE A 325 7.58 7.73 31.72
CA ILE A 325 7.82 6.52 30.94
C ILE A 325 9.28 6.10 31.10
N THR A 326 9.52 4.97 31.75
CA THR A 326 10.88 4.39 31.92
C THR A 326 11.28 3.48 30.77
N LYS A 327 10.31 2.90 30.05
CA LYS A 327 10.53 2.03 28.90
C LYS A 327 9.37 2.16 27.91
N GLU A 328 9.69 2.48 26.67
CA GLU A 328 8.69 2.58 25.60
C GLU A 328 8.29 1.21 25.06
N ALA A 329 7.02 1.08 24.66
CA ALA A 329 6.51 -0.10 23.99
C ALA A 329 6.68 0.02 22.47
N PRO A 330 6.91 -1.09 21.73
CA PRO A 330 7.07 -1.05 20.27
C PRO A 330 5.87 -0.45 19.51
N ASN A 331 4.68 -0.56 20.07
CA ASN A 331 3.41 -0.08 19.52
C ASN A 331 2.98 1.31 20.01
N TYR A 332 3.72 1.91 20.93
CA TYR A 332 3.41 3.22 21.51
C TYR A 332 4.69 4.04 21.69
N ARG A 333 4.99 4.86 20.69
CA ARG A 333 6.07 5.85 20.73
C ARG A 333 5.49 7.23 20.42
N LEU A 334 5.69 8.16 21.33
CA LEU A 334 5.41 9.57 21.06
C LEU A 334 6.60 10.09 20.24
N GLY A 335 6.30 10.67 19.07
CA GLY A 335 7.30 11.17 18.12
C GLY A 335 8.08 12.36 18.65
#